data_AF-A0AAU6LTH7-F1
#
_entry.id   AF-A0AAU6LTH7-F1
#
_cell.length_a   1.000
_cell.length_b   1.000
_cell.length_c   1.000
_cell.angle_alpha   90.00
_cell.angle_beta   90.00
_cell.angle_gamma   90.00
#
_symmetry.space_group_name_H-M   'P 1'
#
loop_
_entity.id
_entity.type
_entity.pdbx_description
1 polymer ?
#
loop_
_entity_poly.entity_id
_entity_poly.type
_entity_poly.pdbx_seq_one_letter_code
_entity_poly.pdbx_strand_id
1 'polypeptide(L)'
;MVSGGRRRVAVLAGGVVGAVLVSGIGLWATDSWPFRASYCWGAWEQNSGASFLGEEALGKSGSERRATESAPPSAGRPHGTCTLAVTSGAEDSDSDKPLTFKEQITLEYGPVPAGAEERRAWIAQYFHGSASPLPDGLDGLVAADRAMLVLPGECDADGRPSAVTIRSESTGDGHLGKVAMPFAIGNTAEVGRMLLDAANTTMEKAGCAPGKPLRTVSPLVTVAEDDERAGNPLCRIPGMTFDFGQGSRYQQQVGAVTDRLQTCSVVWQTPRAPDEPSAQYVMARRPRLVALFDGLPTGSANGLLRTNCGGRPTVFYGHVDTGLQDRGRPSDRRVFDRFAESVGKRIGCGDGEDA
;
A
#
# COMPACT_ATOMS: atom_id res chain seq x y z
N MET A 1 -11.58 69.69 -33.87
CA MET A 1 -12.67 70.59 -33.49
C MET A 1 -13.89 69.74 -33.13
N VAL A 2 -14.53 70.04 -31.99
CA VAL A 2 -15.86 69.58 -31.51
C VAL A 2 -15.94 68.07 -31.14
N SER A 3 -15.89 67.65 -29.87
CA SER A 3 -16.76 67.87 -28.69
C SER A 3 -17.87 66.80 -28.53
N GLY A 4 -17.77 66.03 -27.44
CA GLY A 4 -18.84 65.83 -26.45
C GLY A 4 -20.09 65.02 -26.82
N GLY A 5 -20.35 63.94 -26.07
CA GLY A 5 -21.66 63.30 -26.00
C GLY A 5 -21.74 62.19 -24.94
N ARG A 6 -22.43 62.47 -23.84
CA ARG A 6 -22.53 61.67 -22.60
C ARG A 6 -23.74 60.72 -22.65
N ARG A 7 -23.58 59.51 -22.08
CA ARG A 7 -24.57 58.61 -21.43
C ARG A 7 -25.81 58.14 -22.21
N ARG A 8 -25.96 56.81 -22.32
CA ARG A 8 -27.16 56.10 -21.80
C ARG A 8 -26.77 54.76 -21.17
N VAL A 9 -27.13 54.63 -19.90
CA VAL A 9 -27.14 53.40 -19.10
C VAL A 9 -28.29 52.54 -19.60
N ALA A 10 -28.03 51.28 -19.93
CA ALA A 10 -29.05 50.27 -20.12
C ALA A 10 -28.89 49.24 -18.99
N VAL A 11 -29.79 49.33 -18.01
CA VAL A 11 -29.99 48.29 -16.99
C VAL A 11 -30.74 47.15 -17.67
N LEU A 12 -30.06 46.04 -17.90
CA LEU A 12 -30.72 44.78 -18.25
C LEU A 12 -30.81 43.92 -16.99
N ALA A 13 -32.00 43.97 -16.40
CA ALA A 13 -32.48 42.94 -15.50
C ALA A 13 -32.68 41.65 -16.33
N GLY A 14 -31.97 40.59 -15.96
CA GLY A 14 -32.10 39.26 -16.56
C GLY A 14 -32.03 38.21 -15.46
N GLY A 15 -33.11 37.46 -15.31
CA GLY A 15 -33.41 36.63 -14.13
C GLY A 15 -32.48 35.43 -13.92
N VAL A 16 -32.29 35.12 -12.64
CA VAL A 16 -31.71 33.87 -12.16
C VAL A 16 -32.78 32.79 -12.27
N VAL A 17 -32.67 31.91 -13.27
CA VAL A 17 -33.38 30.63 -13.28
C VAL A 17 -32.41 29.57 -12.82
N GLY A 18 -32.68 29.03 -11.64
CA GLY A 18 -31.97 27.89 -11.08
C GLY A 18 -32.23 26.64 -11.90
N ALA A 19 -31.16 25.95 -12.27
CA ALA A 19 -31.18 24.55 -12.65
C ALA A 19 -30.24 23.80 -11.71
N VAL A 20 -30.83 23.13 -10.71
CA VAL A 20 -30.13 22.10 -9.93
C VAL A 20 -30.04 20.89 -10.83
N LEU A 21 -28.85 20.65 -11.40
CA LEU A 21 -28.49 19.37 -11.96
C LEU A 21 -27.49 18.70 -11.02
N VAL A 22 -28.00 17.73 -10.28
CA VAL A 22 -27.22 16.71 -9.58
C VAL A 22 -26.62 15.81 -10.65
N SER A 23 -25.37 16.07 -11.01
CA SER A 23 -24.51 15.15 -11.75
C SER A 23 -23.09 15.36 -11.24
N GLY A 24 -22.43 14.26 -10.85
CA GLY A 24 -21.12 14.25 -10.19
C GLY A 24 -20.13 15.24 -10.80
N ILE A 25 -19.72 16.21 -9.99
CA ILE A 25 -18.76 17.23 -10.38
C ILE A 25 -17.38 16.58 -10.31
N GLY A 26 -16.90 16.08 -11.45
CA GLY A 26 -15.46 16.07 -11.70
C GLY A 26 -15.00 17.52 -11.69
N LEU A 27 -14.24 17.92 -10.66
CA LEU A 27 -13.61 19.23 -10.61
C LEU A 27 -12.51 19.25 -11.68
N TRP A 28 -12.81 19.89 -12.81
CA TRP A 28 -11.80 20.30 -13.78
C TRP A 28 -10.99 21.43 -13.12
N ALA A 29 -9.84 21.09 -12.56
CA ALA A 29 -8.88 22.08 -12.10
C ALA A 29 -8.28 22.77 -13.33
N THR A 30 -8.83 23.92 -13.69
CA THR A 30 -8.20 24.85 -14.62
C THR A 30 -6.92 25.39 -13.99
N ASP A 31 -5.81 25.37 -14.74
CA ASP A 31 -4.52 25.98 -14.41
C ASP A 31 -4.65 27.45 -13.98
N SER A 32 -4.86 27.69 -12.68
CA SER A 32 -4.87 29.04 -12.10
C SER A 32 -3.94 29.11 -10.89
N TRP A 33 -2.73 29.58 -11.15
CA TRP A 33 -1.79 30.14 -10.17
C TRP A 33 -2.51 31.23 -9.34
N PRO A 34 -2.37 31.28 -7.99
CA PRO A 34 -1.26 30.76 -7.20
C PRO A 34 -1.56 29.50 -6.38
N PHE A 35 -2.64 28.75 -6.65
CA PHE A 35 -2.99 27.60 -5.83
C PHE A 35 -2.37 26.31 -6.38
N ARG A 36 -1.59 25.62 -5.55
CA ARG A 36 -1.14 24.25 -5.85
C ARG A 36 -2.36 23.33 -5.80
N ALA A 37 -2.45 22.40 -6.74
CA ALA A 37 -3.46 21.35 -6.65
C ALA A 37 -3.24 20.52 -5.38
N SER A 38 -4.32 20.20 -4.69
CA SER A 38 -4.31 19.37 -3.49
C SER A 38 -5.05 18.07 -3.77
N TYR A 39 -4.53 16.98 -3.24
CA TYR A 39 -4.99 15.62 -3.52
C TYR A 39 -5.27 14.87 -2.23
N CYS A 40 -6.16 13.89 -2.32
CA CYS A 40 -6.53 12.97 -1.27
C CYS A 40 -6.96 13.68 0.02
N TRP A 41 -8.04 14.48 -0.08
CA TRP A 41 -8.64 15.26 0.99
C TRP A 41 -7.73 16.29 1.67
N GLY A 42 -6.64 16.68 0.99
CA GLY A 42 -5.64 17.58 1.55
C GLY A 42 -4.38 16.89 2.07
N ALA A 43 -4.24 15.57 1.89
CA ALA A 43 -3.06 14.84 2.35
C ALA A 43 -1.79 15.27 1.60
N TRP A 44 -1.91 15.53 0.30
CA TRP A 44 -0.76 15.84 -0.56
C TRP A 44 -1.01 17.09 -1.40
N GLU A 45 0.07 17.79 -1.72
CA GLU A 45 0.05 18.93 -2.63
C GLU A 45 0.91 18.63 -3.86
N GLN A 46 0.60 19.30 -4.96
CA GLN A 46 1.47 19.28 -6.13
C GLN A 46 2.88 19.78 -5.75
N ASN A 47 3.90 19.08 -6.24
CA ASN A 47 5.30 19.35 -5.95
C ASN A 47 5.67 19.25 -4.45
N SER A 48 4.97 18.40 -3.67
CA SER A 48 5.35 18.07 -2.29
C SER A 48 5.94 16.66 -2.20
N GLY A 49 7.25 16.56 -1.91
CA GLY A 49 7.87 15.28 -1.55
C GLY A 49 8.21 14.37 -2.73
N ALA A 50 7.47 13.29 -2.92
CA ALA A 50 7.81 12.23 -3.89
C ALA A 50 7.76 12.73 -5.34
N SER A 51 8.63 12.19 -6.19
CA SER A 51 8.71 12.55 -7.62
C SER A 51 7.39 12.38 -8.37
N PHE A 52 6.54 11.44 -7.94
CA PHE A 52 5.20 11.25 -8.53
C PHE A 52 4.28 12.47 -8.37
N LEU A 53 4.44 13.24 -7.29
CA LEU A 53 3.71 14.48 -7.04
C LEU A 53 4.36 15.69 -7.73
N GLY A 54 5.60 15.52 -8.23
CA GLY A 54 6.41 16.54 -8.88
C GLY A 54 6.12 16.74 -10.37
N GLU A 55 6.68 17.78 -10.98
CA GLU A 55 6.62 18.00 -12.44
C GLU A 55 7.39 16.91 -13.21
N GLU A 56 8.30 16.18 -12.56
CA GLU A 56 9.06 15.08 -13.15
C GLU A 56 8.12 13.99 -13.71
N ALA A 57 7.04 13.68 -12.98
CA ALA A 57 6.03 12.73 -13.44
C ALA A 57 5.25 13.22 -14.68
N LEU A 58 5.26 14.53 -14.94
CA LEU A 58 4.61 15.17 -16.10
C LEU A 58 5.60 15.48 -17.23
N GLY A 59 6.86 15.03 -17.13
CA GLY A 59 7.92 15.38 -18.08
C GLY A 59 7.69 14.91 -19.53
N LYS A 60 6.76 13.99 -19.77
CA LYS A 60 6.36 13.57 -21.13
C LYS A 60 5.26 14.49 -21.66
N SER A 61 5.41 14.96 -22.89
CA SER A 61 4.41 15.82 -23.54
C SER A 61 3.02 15.18 -23.55
N GLY A 62 2.00 15.96 -23.17
CA GLY A 62 0.62 15.47 -23.07
C GLY A 62 0.31 14.64 -21.82
N SER A 63 1.23 14.59 -20.84
CA SER A 63 0.93 13.94 -19.57
C SER A 63 -0.10 14.73 -18.76
N GLU A 64 -1.02 14.01 -18.13
CA GLU A 64 -2.07 14.60 -17.31
C GLU A 64 -2.18 13.86 -15.98
N ARG A 65 -2.22 14.61 -14.88
CA ARG A 65 -2.48 14.09 -13.54
C ARG A 65 -3.95 14.32 -13.17
N ARG A 66 -4.63 13.28 -12.69
CA ARG A 66 -6.01 13.35 -12.20
C ARG A 66 -6.15 12.64 -10.86
N ALA A 67 -6.92 13.24 -9.96
CA ALA A 67 -7.33 12.62 -8.71
C ALA A 67 -8.83 12.27 -8.74
N THR A 68 -9.18 11.16 -8.11
CA THR A 68 -10.56 10.76 -7.85
C THR A 68 -10.67 10.34 -6.40
N GLU A 69 -11.58 10.94 -5.65
CA GLU A 69 -11.68 10.79 -4.21
C GLU A 69 -13.11 10.43 -3.81
N SER A 70 -13.26 9.49 -2.88
CA SER A 70 -14.51 9.29 -2.17
C SER A 70 -14.79 10.47 -1.23
N ALA A 71 -15.94 10.46 -0.54
CA ALA A 71 -16.12 11.32 0.62
C ALA A 71 -14.97 11.09 1.64
N PRO A 72 -14.51 12.14 2.34
CA PRO A 72 -13.48 11.99 3.36
C PRO A 72 -13.98 11.05 4.47
N PRO A 73 -13.07 10.26 5.07
CA PRO A 73 -13.44 9.38 6.17
C PRO A 73 -13.98 10.18 7.35
N SER A 74 -14.96 9.62 8.04
CA SER A 74 -15.58 10.19 9.24
C SER A 74 -16.00 9.08 10.20
N ALA A 75 -16.32 9.41 11.45
CA ALA A 75 -16.84 8.42 12.40
C ALA A 75 -18.07 7.64 11.89
N GLY A 76 -18.92 8.28 11.07
CA GLY A 76 -20.10 7.62 10.45
C GLY A 76 -19.82 6.96 9.10
N ARG A 77 -18.62 7.15 8.54
CA ARG A 77 -18.16 6.56 7.27
C ARG A 77 -16.66 6.24 7.41
N PRO A 78 -16.31 5.13 8.08
CA PRO A 78 -14.92 4.80 8.42
C PRO A 78 -14.13 4.25 7.23
N HIS A 79 -14.48 4.67 6.01
CA HIS A 79 -13.84 4.25 4.78
C HIS A 79 -13.58 5.46 3.89
N GLY A 80 -12.40 5.51 3.29
CA GLY A 80 -12.05 6.49 2.28
C GLY A 80 -11.10 5.90 1.25
N THR A 81 -11.32 6.24 -0.02
CA THR A 81 -10.41 5.89 -1.11
C THR A 81 -10.08 7.12 -1.93
N CYS A 82 -8.80 7.32 -2.21
CA CYS A 82 -8.31 8.30 -3.16
C CYS A 82 -7.45 7.60 -4.21
N THR A 83 -7.62 7.98 -5.46
CA THR A 83 -6.83 7.48 -6.57
C THR A 83 -6.20 8.65 -7.30
N LEU A 84 -4.87 8.69 -7.36
CA LEU A 84 -4.11 9.67 -8.10
C LEU A 84 -3.44 8.98 -9.30
N ALA A 85 -3.77 9.39 -10.51
CA ALA A 85 -3.25 8.79 -11.74
C ALA A 85 -2.54 9.83 -12.60
N VAL A 86 -1.42 9.43 -13.19
CA VAL A 86 -0.74 10.15 -14.27
C VAL A 86 -0.88 9.32 -15.54
N THR A 87 -1.48 9.91 -16.57
CA THR A 87 -1.55 9.30 -17.90
C THR A 87 -0.55 10.00 -18.81
N SER A 88 0.25 9.25 -19.56
CA SER A 88 1.23 9.80 -20.52
C SER A 88 1.15 9.08 -21.87
N GLY A 89 1.50 9.79 -22.94
CA GLY A 89 1.59 9.26 -24.29
C GLY A 89 3.04 9.09 -24.74
N ALA A 90 3.29 8.13 -25.62
CA ALA A 90 4.52 8.04 -26.41
C ALA A 90 4.19 7.69 -27.86
N GLU A 91 4.94 8.22 -28.82
CA GLU A 91 4.83 7.80 -30.21
C GLU A 91 5.22 6.32 -30.34
N ASP A 92 4.45 5.58 -31.13
CA ASP A 92 4.75 4.21 -31.50
C ASP A 92 5.45 4.22 -32.87
N SER A 93 6.66 3.69 -32.97
CA SER A 93 7.37 3.63 -34.25
C SER A 93 6.73 2.63 -35.22
N ASP A 94 5.92 1.70 -34.69
CA ASP A 94 5.35 0.58 -35.44
C ASP A 94 3.85 0.77 -35.71
N SER A 95 3.23 1.87 -35.24
CA SER A 95 1.83 2.17 -35.50
C SER A 95 1.48 3.66 -35.47
N ASP A 96 0.42 4.04 -36.18
CA ASP A 96 -0.11 5.42 -36.16
C ASP A 96 -0.84 5.79 -34.86
N LYS A 97 -0.88 4.89 -33.86
CA LYS A 97 -1.55 5.10 -32.58
C LYS A 97 -0.51 5.25 -31.46
N PRO A 98 -0.55 6.32 -30.66
CA PRO A 98 0.40 6.49 -29.56
C PRO A 98 0.18 5.43 -28.47
N LEU A 99 1.27 4.97 -27.88
CA LEU A 99 1.27 4.14 -26.67
C LEU A 99 0.79 5.00 -25.51
N THR A 100 -0.13 4.46 -24.71
CA THR A 100 -0.63 5.14 -23.50
C THR A 100 -0.14 4.42 -22.26
N PHE A 101 0.46 5.15 -21.33
CA PHE A 101 0.88 4.64 -20.03
C PHE A 101 0.04 5.30 -18.95
N LYS A 102 -0.38 4.51 -17.97
CA LYS A 102 -1.11 4.98 -16.80
C LYS A 102 -0.38 4.48 -15.56
N GLU A 103 0.15 5.42 -14.78
CA GLU A 103 0.70 5.18 -13.45
C GLU A 103 -0.32 5.67 -12.42
N GLN A 104 -0.62 4.86 -11.43
CA GLN A 104 -1.68 5.11 -10.47
C GLN A 104 -1.19 4.81 -9.05
N ILE A 105 -1.60 5.67 -8.12
CA ILE A 105 -1.49 5.44 -6.69
C ILE A 105 -2.90 5.38 -6.12
N THR A 106 -3.19 4.32 -5.37
CA THR A 106 -4.40 4.18 -4.58
C THR A 106 -4.04 4.35 -3.10
N LEU A 107 -4.69 5.31 -2.45
CA LEU A 107 -4.68 5.54 -1.02
C LEU A 107 -6.01 5.03 -0.44
N GLU A 108 -5.95 4.17 0.57
CA GLU A 108 -7.12 3.71 1.30
C GLU A 108 -7.01 4.01 2.79
N TYR A 109 -8.14 4.35 3.40
CA TYR A 109 -8.34 4.45 4.83
C TYR A 109 -9.51 3.56 5.23
N GLY A 110 -9.35 2.78 6.30
CA GLY A 110 -10.47 2.15 6.98
C GLY A 110 -10.12 0.84 7.69
N PRO A 111 -11.11 0.14 8.24
CA PRO A 111 -10.91 -1.14 8.89
C PRO A 111 -10.42 -2.16 7.87
N VAL A 112 -9.50 -3.02 8.32
CA VAL A 112 -8.99 -4.09 7.47
C VAL A 112 -10.14 -4.98 6.91
N PRO A 113 -10.09 -5.47 5.64
CA PRO A 113 -11.13 -6.32 4.99
C PRO A 113 -11.76 -7.47 5.81
N ALA A 114 -13.04 -7.47 6.14
CA ALA A 114 -13.63 -8.46 7.07
C ALA A 114 -13.48 -9.95 6.67
N GLY A 115 -13.48 -10.27 5.38
CA GLY A 115 -13.38 -11.64 4.88
C GLY A 115 -11.97 -12.21 4.99
N ALA A 116 -11.88 -13.52 5.26
CA ALA A 116 -10.61 -14.18 5.52
C ALA A 116 -9.70 -14.24 4.27
N GLU A 117 -10.27 -14.40 3.08
CA GLU A 117 -9.52 -14.44 1.83
C GLU A 117 -8.95 -13.05 1.50
N GLU A 118 -9.79 -12.03 1.53
CA GLU A 118 -9.42 -10.64 1.30
C GLU A 118 -8.42 -10.14 2.34
N ARG A 119 -8.57 -10.58 3.61
CA ARG A 119 -7.59 -10.31 4.68
C ARG A 119 -6.23 -10.94 4.37
N ARG A 120 -6.18 -12.19 3.88
CA ARG A 120 -4.93 -12.87 3.53
C ARG A 120 -4.24 -12.18 2.35
N ALA A 121 -4.99 -11.80 1.32
CA ALA A 121 -4.47 -11.04 0.19
C ALA A 121 -3.92 -9.67 0.64
N TRP A 122 -4.66 -8.97 1.51
CA TRP A 122 -4.21 -7.71 2.09
C TRP A 122 -2.92 -7.87 2.92
N ILE A 123 -2.81 -8.92 3.74
CA ILE A 123 -1.58 -9.22 4.50
C ILE A 123 -0.42 -9.50 3.54
N ALA A 124 -0.62 -10.33 2.52
CA ALA A 124 0.42 -10.66 1.54
C ALA A 124 0.90 -9.42 0.77
N GLN A 125 0.00 -8.49 0.50
CA GLN A 125 0.32 -7.23 -0.15
C GLN A 125 1.19 -6.32 0.74
N TYR A 126 0.82 -6.10 2.01
CA TYR A 126 1.47 -5.08 2.85
C TYR A 126 2.55 -5.60 3.80
N PHE A 127 2.60 -6.90 4.08
CA PHE A 127 3.72 -7.56 4.76
C PHE A 127 4.73 -8.16 3.78
N HIS A 128 4.74 -7.67 2.54
CA HIS A 128 5.67 -8.10 1.52
C HIS A 128 7.13 -7.93 1.97
N GLY A 129 8.00 -8.84 1.55
CA GLY A 129 9.42 -8.86 1.92
C GLY A 129 10.16 -7.60 1.47
N SER A 130 9.71 -6.92 0.42
CA SER A 130 10.31 -5.65 -0.02
C SER A 130 10.06 -4.48 0.94
N ALA A 131 9.10 -4.63 1.88
CA ALA A 131 8.70 -3.57 2.78
C ALA A 131 9.53 -3.57 4.08
N SER A 132 10.00 -2.39 4.45
CA SER A 132 10.75 -2.13 5.68
C SER A 132 9.85 -1.51 6.75
N PRO A 133 10.05 -1.81 8.05
CA PRO A 133 9.23 -1.26 9.11
C PRO A 133 9.50 0.23 9.28
N LEU A 134 8.46 0.99 9.60
CA LEU A 134 8.60 2.39 9.98
C LEU A 134 9.38 2.53 11.31
N PRO A 135 10.19 3.59 11.46
CA PRO A 135 10.95 3.81 12.67
C PRO A 135 10.07 4.33 13.82
N ASP A 136 10.70 4.63 14.96
CA ASP A 136 10.09 5.33 16.09
C ASP A 136 8.85 4.68 16.72
N GLY A 137 8.70 3.37 16.54
CA GLY A 137 7.60 2.64 17.16
C GLY A 137 6.32 2.60 16.34
N LEU A 138 6.29 3.22 15.15
CA LEU A 138 5.12 3.22 14.30
C LEU A 138 4.82 1.81 13.77
N ASP A 139 3.56 1.41 13.79
CA ASP A 139 3.08 0.08 13.38
C ASP A 139 2.77 0.06 11.89
N GLY A 140 3.81 0.23 11.07
CA GLY A 140 3.66 0.24 9.62
C GLY A 140 4.88 -0.29 8.88
N LEU A 141 4.69 -0.57 7.60
CA LEU A 141 5.71 -1.00 6.66
C LEU A 141 5.66 -0.13 5.41
N VAL A 142 6.80 0.05 4.76
CA VAL A 142 6.94 0.86 3.56
C VAL A 142 7.96 0.27 2.60
N ALA A 143 7.62 0.26 1.32
CA ALA A 143 8.47 -0.03 0.17
C ALA A 143 8.33 1.11 -0.86
N ALA A 144 9.00 0.97 -2.00
CA ALA A 144 8.94 1.97 -3.08
C ALA A 144 7.58 2.04 -3.79
N ASP A 145 6.80 0.96 -3.76
CA ASP A 145 5.54 0.77 -4.50
C ASP A 145 4.31 0.65 -3.59
N ARG A 146 4.53 0.46 -2.28
CA ARG A 146 3.44 0.24 -1.32
C ARG A 146 3.81 0.70 0.08
N ALA A 147 2.81 1.02 0.87
CA ALA A 147 2.98 1.32 2.28
C ALA A 147 1.71 1.03 3.07
N MET A 148 1.86 0.80 4.37
CA MET A 148 0.77 0.58 5.30
C MET A 148 1.14 1.14 6.67
N LEU A 149 0.21 1.83 7.32
CA LEU A 149 0.27 2.16 8.74
C LEU A 149 -1.00 1.67 9.42
N VAL A 150 -0.85 0.81 10.43
CA VAL A 150 -1.93 0.47 11.35
C VAL A 150 -2.11 1.64 12.30
N LEU A 151 -3.34 2.16 12.36
CA LEU A 151 -3.67 3.34 13.14
C LEU A 151 -3.79 2.98 14.63
N PRO A 152 -3.82 3.98 15.53
CA PRO A 152 -4.18 3.79 16.93
C PRO A 152 -5.56 3.15 17.11
N GLY A 153 -5.81 2.53 18.27
CA GLY A 153 -7.06 1.81 18.53
C GLY A 153 -8.29 2.72 18.56
N GLU A 154 -8.10 4.02 18.80
CA GLU A 154 -9.13 5.05 18.73
C GLU A 154 -9.70 5.23 17.32
N CYS A 155 -8.98 4.79 16.29
CA CYS A 155 -9.43 4.80 14.90
C CYS A 155 -10.09 3.48 14.47
N ASP A 156 -10.15 2.47 15.33
CA ASP A 156 -10.71 1.17 14.99
C ASP A 156 -12.20 1.30 14.67
N ALA A 157 -12.62 0.60 13.63
CA ALA A 157 -13.99 0.63 13.11
C ALA A 157 -14.46 -0.80 12.86
N ASP A 158 -15.77 -1.02 12.97
CA ASP A 158 -16.39 -2.33 12.78
C ASP A 158 -15.75 -3.47 13.61
N GLY A 159 -15.20 -3.14 14.78
CA GLY A 159 -14.51 -4.07 15.66
C GLY A 159 -13.18 -4.60 15.11
N ARG A 160 -12.55 -3.90 14.15
CA ARG A 160 -11.29 -4.31 13.51
C ARG A 160 -10.28 -3.16 13.49
N PRO A 161 -8.97 -3.47 13.44
CA PRO A 161 -7.94 -2.46 13.25
C PRO A 161 -8.17 -1.65 11.98
N SER A 162 -8.04 -0.32 12.08
CA SER A 162 -7.99 0.54 10.90
C SER A 162 -6.56 0.76 10.42
N ALA A 163 -6.39 0.88 9.11
CA ALA A 163 -5.11 1.15 8.49
C ALA A 163 -5.23 2.23 7.41
N VAL A 164 -4.12 2.89 7.15
CA VAL A 164 -3.91 3.68 5.94
C VAL A 164 -2.94 2.95 5.05
N THR A 165 -3.28 2.80 3.78
CA THR A 165 -2.47 2.06 2.82
C THR A 165 -2.25 2.84 1.54
N ILE A 166 -1.07 2.67 0.96
CA ILE A 166 -0.69 3.20 -0.35
C ILE A 166 -0.31 2.01 -1.21
N ARG A 167 -0.80 1.97 -2.45
CA ARG A 167 -0.39 0.99 -3.46
C ARG A 167 -0.21 1.68 -4.80
N SER A 168 0.86 1.33 -5.50
CA SER A 168 1.12 1.73 -6.86
C SER A 168 0.68 0.67 -7.85
N GLU A 169 0.26 1.10 -9.03
CA GLU A 169 -0.03 0.26 -10.18
C GLU A 169 0.41 1.00 -11.44
N SER A 170 0.90 0.29 -12.44
CA SER A 170 1.15 0.87 -13.76
C SER A 170 0.74 -0.07 -14.88
N THR A 171 0.16 0.51 -15.93
CA THR A 171 -0.22 -0.20 -17.14
C THR A 171 0.27 0.55 -18.37
N GLY A 172 0.78 -0.19 -19.35
CA GLY A 172 1.10 0.32 -20.69
C GLY A 172 0.24 -0.34 -21.75
N ASP A 173 -0.31 0.45 -22.66
CA ASP A 173 -1.00 -0.04 -23.85
C ASP A 173 0.05 -0.25 -24.96
N GLY A 174 0.15 -1.46 -25.51
CA GLY A 174 0.99 -1.76 -26.67
C GLY A 174 0.30 -2.64 -27.71
N HIS A 175 1.02 -3.01 -28.77
CA HIS A 175 0.51 -3.85 -29.87
C HIS A 175 -0.06 -5.21 -29.42
N LEU A 176 0.28 -5.67 -28.20
CA LEU A 176 -0.21 -6.91 -27.59
C LEU A 176 -1.32 -6.68 -26.55
N GLY A 177 -1.86 -5.46 -26.45
CA GLY A 177 -2.86 -5.07 -25.45
C GLY A 177 -2.25 -4.40 -24.23
N LYS A 178 -3.06 -4.24 -23.17
CA LYS A 178 -2.66 -3.61 -21.91
C LYS A 178 -1.80 -4.56 -21.09
N VAL A 179 -0.63 -4.11 -20.64
CA VAL A 179 0.30 -4.89 -19.83
C VAL A 179 0.59 -4.18 -18.51
N ALA A 180 0.71 -4.95 -17.42
CA ALA A 180 1.17 -4.40 -16.15
C ALA A 180 2.67 -4.12 -16.21
N MET A 181 3.08 -3.00 -15.61
CA MET A 181 4.45 -2.52 -15.59
C MET A 181 4.88 -2.27 -14.14
N PRO A 182 6.15 -2.56 -13.77
CA PRO A 182 6.68 -2.16 -12.47
C PRO A 182 6.64 -0.63 -12.32
N PHE A 183 6.22 -0.15 -11.15
CA PHE A 183 6.13 1.28 -10.88
C PHE A 183 6.44 1.58 -9.41
N ALA A 184 7.54 2.29 -9.19
CA ALA A 184 7.90 2.84 -7.89
C ALA A 184 7.36 4.28 -7.78
N ILE A 185 6.69 4.58 -6.68
CA ILE A 185 6.17 5.91 -6.33
C ILE A 185 7.32 6.89 -6.11
N GLY A 186 8.37 6.40 -5.45
CA GLY A 186 9.55 7.13 -5.05
C GLY A 186 10.46 6.22 -4.22
N ASN A 187 11.46 6.79 -3.55
CA ASN A 187 12.24 6.01 -2.60
C ASN A 187 11.43 5.74 -1.31
N THR A 188 11.87 4.74 -0.53
CA THR A 188 11.17 4.29 0.69
C THR A 188 10.90 5.44 1.67
N ALA A 189 11.81 6.41 1.79
CA ALA A 189 11.66 7.54 2.71
C ALA A 189 10.59 8.54 2.24
N GLU A 190 10.50 8.80 0.93
CA GLU A 190 9.45 9.62 0.32
C GLU A 190 8.07 8.99 0.51
N VAL A 191 7.94 7.69 0.20
CA VAL A 191 6.68 6.97 0.40
C VAL A 191 6.30 6.92 1.88
N GLY A 192 7.28 6.79 2.77
CA GLY A 192 7.07 6.84 4.22
C GLY A 192 6.49 8.19 4.67
N ARG A 193 6.99 9.31 4.15
CA ARG A 193 6.41 10.64 4.44
C ARG A 193 5.00 10.77 3.89
N MET A 194 4.78 10.37 2.62
CA MET A 194 3.45 10.38 2.02
C MET A 194 2.42 9.61 2.86
N LEU A 195 2.81 8.44 3.38
CA LEU A 195 1.97 7.62 4.25
C LEU A 195 1.62 8.34 5.56
N LEU A 196 2.58 9.01 6.20
CA LEU A 196 2.34 9.73 7.46
C LEU A 196 1.46 10.96 7.25
N ASP A 197 1.67 11.70 6.16
CA ASP A 197 0.84 12.85 5.80
C ASP A 197 -0.60 12.39 5.58
N ALA A 198 -0.79 11.33 4.79
CA ALA A 198 -2.11 10.74 4.56
C ALA A 198 -2.75 10.20 5.86
N ALA A 199 -1.98 9.56 6.73
CA ALA A 199 -2.49 9.07 8.01
C ALA A 199 -2.93 10.20 8.93
N ASN A 200 -2.14 11.26 9.05
CA ASN A 200 -2.49 12.42 9.87
C ASN A 200 -3.77 13.10 9.33
N THR A 201 -3.85 13.33 8.02
CA THR A 201 -5.04 13.94 7.40
C THR A 201 -6.27 13.07 7.58
N THR A 202 -6.19 11.77 7.28
CA THR A 202 -7.36 10.88 7.34
C THR A 202 -7.83 10.65 8.78
N MET A 203 -6.92 10.54 9.76
CA MET A 203 -7.30 10.48 11.17
C MET A 203 -7.96 11.77 11.66
N GLU A 204 -7.51 12.94 11.19
CA GLU A 204 -8.14 14.23 11.52
C GLU A 204 -9.57 14.29 10.98
N LYS A 205 -9.77 13.94 9.70
CA LYS A 205 -11.11 13.88 9.10
C LYS A 205 -12.01 12.86 9.80
N ALA A 206 -11.44 11.71 10.18
CA ALA A 206 -12.14 10.67 10.92
C ALA A 206 -12.52 11.07 12.35
N GLY A 207 -11.84 12.07 12.92
CA GLY A 207 -12.02 12.49 14.31
C GLY A 207 -11.34 11.58 15.33
N CYS A 208 -10.36 10.79 14.91
CA CYS A 208 -9.61 9.86 15.77
C CYS A 208 -8.12 10.23 15.90
N ALA A 209 -7.71 11.40 15.41
CA ALA A 209 -6.33 11.84 15.46
C ALA A 209 -5.80 11.98 16.90
N PRO A 210 -4.57 11.53 17.17
CA PRO A 210 -3.90 11.80 18.43
C PRO A 210 -3.66 13.31 18.60
N GLY A 211 -3.50 13.76 19.86
CA GLY A 211 -3.24 15.18 20.16
C GLY A 211 -1.93 15.75 19.59
N LYS A 212 -1.04 14.89 19.08
CA LYS A 212 0.15 15.26 18.32
C LYS A 212 0.21 14.43 17.04
N PRO A 213 0.46 15.03 15.86
CA PRO A 213 0.60 14.28 14.61
C PRO A 213 1.69 13.20 14.69
N LEU A 214 1.45 12.10 13.99
CA LEU A 214 2.45 11.05 13.79
C LEU A 214 3.61 11.61 12.97
N ARG A 215 4.83 11.34 13.43
CA ARG A 215 6.05 11.77 12.76
C ARG A 215 7.18 10.80 13.04
N THR A 216 8.12 10.73 12.12
CA THR A 216 9.39 10.03 12.31
C THR A 216 10.50 11.04 12.55
N VAL A 217 11.29 10.83 13.60
CA VAL A 217 12.51 11.59 13.90
C VAL A 217 13.76 10.80 13.52
N SER A 218 13.70 9.46 13.58
CA SER A 218 14.78 8.60 13.15
C SER A 218 14.75 8.42 11.64
N PRO A 219 15.91 8.26 10.99
CA PRO A 219 15.95 7.95 9.57
C PRO A 219 15.26 6.61 9.30
N LEU A 220 14.54 6.54 8.17
CA LEU A 220 14.04 5.28 7.67
C LEU A 220 15.22 4.47 7.13
N VAL A 221 15.37 3.24 7.64
CA VAL A 221 16.39 2.30 7.19
C VAL A 221 15.72 1.21 6.37
N THR A 222 16.15 1.07 5.11
CA THR A 222 15.76 -0.09 4.29
C THR A 222 16.48 -1.31 4.84
N VAL A 223 15.71 -2.25 5.38
CA VAL A 223 16.21 -3.52 5.92
C VAL A 223 15.82 -4.71 5.06
N ALA A 224 14.88 -4.52 4.12
CA ALA A 224 14.59 -5.50 3.10
C ALA A 224 15.83 -5.71 2.22
N GLU A 225 16.22 -6.97 2.05
CA GLU A 225 17.24 -7.36 1.08
C GLU A 225 16.67 -7.28 -0.34
N ASP A 226 17.50 -7.24 -1.37
CA ASP A 226 17.06 -7.35 -2.77
C ASP A 226 16.41 -8.73 -3.05
N ASP A 227 15.63 -8.83 -4.13
CA ASP A 227 15.06 -10.11 -4.53
C ASP A 227 16.17 -11.05 -5.05
N GLU A 228 16.08 -12.32 -4.67
CA GLU A 228 17.00 -13.36 -5.14
C GLU A 228 16.23 -14.61 -5.52
N ARG A 229 16.84 -15.47 -6.33
CA ARG A 229 16.18 -16.69 -6.78
C ARG A 229 15.74 -17.52 -5.57
N ALA A 230 14.47 -17.91 -5.55
CA ALA A 230 13.92 -18.69 -4.45
C ALA A 230 14.72 -19.98 -4.26
N GLY A 231 15.17 -20.20 -3.03
CA GLY A 231 16.09 -21.27 -2.67
C GLY A 231 15.61 -22.08 -1.48
N ASN A 232 16.33 -23.15 -1.19
CA ASN A 232 16.13 -23.97 0.01
C ASN A 232 17.40 -23.87 0.87
N PRO A 233 17.31 -23.45 2.14
CA PRO A 233 16.09 -23.04 2.86
C PRO A 233 15.50 -21.70 2.37
N LEU A 234 14.17 -21.61 2.32
CA LEU A 234 13.45 -20.40 1.89
C LEU A 234 13.76 -19.24 2.83
N CYS A 235 14.12 -18.07 2.27
CA CYS A 235 14.51 -16.86 3.02
C CYS A 235 15.57 -17.12 4.10
N ARG A 236 16.43 -18.14 3.89
CA ARG A 236 17.45 -18.59 4.84
C ARG A 236 16.89 -19.05 6.19
N ILE A 237 15.61 -19.44 6.25
CA ILE A 237 14.95 -19.93 7.47
C ILE A 237 15.05 -21.46 7.54
N PRO A 238 15.79 -22.02 8.51
CA PRO A 238 15.98 -23.46 8.65
C PRO A 238 14.69 -24.28 8.56
N GLY A 239 14.72 -25.33 7.74
CA GLY A 239 13.62 -26.27 7.59
C GLY A 239 12.47 -25.81 6.69
N MET A 240 12.48 -24.57 6.19
CA MET A 240 11.54 -24.14 5.17
C MET A 240 12.02 -24.60 3.79
N THR A 241 11.35 -25.59 3.21
CA THR A 241 11.76 -26.20 1.94
C THR A 241 10.57 -26.34 1.01
N PHE A 242 10.75 -25.88 -0.23
CA PHE A 242 9.78 -25.96 -1.31
C PHE A 242 10.40 -26.60 -2.55
N ASP A 243 9.56 -27.33 -3.29
CA ASP A 243 9.88 -27.78 -4.63
C ASP A 243 9.42 -26.75 -5.65
N PHE A 244 10.33 -25.86 -6.03
CA PHE A 244 10.03 -24.80 -7.00
C PHE A 244 9.95 -25.32 -8.44
N GLY A 245 10.42 -26.54 -8.71
CA GLY A 245 10.61 -27.08 -10.07
C GLY A 245 11.87 -26.55 -10.77
N GLN A 246 12.40 -27.34 -11.71
CA GLN A 246 13.57 -26.95 -12.50
C GLN A 246 13.24 -25.75 -13.39
N GLY A 247 14.17 -24.78 -13.48
CA GLY A 247 13.99 -23.61 -14.34
C GLY A 247 12.94 -22.60 -13.86
N SER A 248 12.45 -22.75 -12.62
CA SER A 248 11.42 -21.86 -12.07
C SER A 248 11.90 -20.41 -11.93
N ARG A 249 10.93 -19.48 -11.99
CA ARG A 249 11.10 -18.03 -11.89
C ARG A 249 10.59 -17.47 -10.56
N TYR A 250 10.55 -18.31 -9.53
CA TYR A 250 10.25 -17.83 -8.19
C TYR A 250 11.45 -17.02 -7.68
N GLN A 251 11.17 -15.81 -7.20
CA GLN A 251 12.10 -15.04 -6.40
C GLN A 251 11.63 -15.07 -4.95
N GLN A 252 12.57 -15.09 -4.02
CA GLN A 252 12.33 -14.86 -2.61
C GLN A 252 12.79 -13.46 -2.23
N GLN A 253 12.13 -12.89 -1.23
CA GLN A 253 12.55 -11.64 -0.62
C GLN A 253 12.55 -11.75 0.89
N VAL A 254 13.73 -11.52 1.48
CA VAL A 254 13.91 -11.41 2.92
C VAL A 254 13.62 -9.97 3.32
N GLY A 255 12.54 -9.76 4.06
CA GLY A 255 12.19 -8.43 4.57
C GLY A 255 12.79 -8.15 5.93
N ALA A 256 12.01 -7.51 6.80
CA ALA A 256 12.46 -7.26 8.16
C ALA A 256 12.88 -8.58 8.84
N VAL A 257 14.00 -8.57 9.58
CA VAL A 257 14.40 -9.68 10.45
C VAL A 257 14.79 -9.12 11.81
N THR A 258 13.78 -8.90 12.65
CA THR A 258 13.94 -8.26 13.98
C THR A 258 13.36 -9.14 15.09
N ASP A 259 13.48 -8.64 16.33
CA ASP A 259 12.80 -9.22 17.49
C ASP A 259 11.28 -9.00 17.45
N ARG A 260 10.78 -8.04 16.65
CA ARG A 260 9.37 -7.59 16.63
C ARG A 260 8.59 -8.00 15.39
N LEU A 261 9.29 -8.15 14.27
CA LEU A 261 8.73 -8.41 12.96
C LEU A 261 9.72 -9.25 12.15
N GLN A 262 9.21 -10.28 11.49
CA GLN A 262 9.91 -10.91 10.38
C GLN A 262 8.98 -11.11 9.18
N THR A 263 9.44 -10.78 7.97
CA THR A 263 8.70 -11.02 6.73
C THR A 263 9.55 -11.80 5.73
N CYS A 264 8.91 -12.71 5.00
CA CYS A 264 9.49 -13.48 3.92
C CYS A 264 8.43 -13.69 2.85
N SER A 265 8.72 -13.27 1.62
CA SER A 265 7.80 -13.40 0.49
C SER A 265 8.44 -14.22 -0.61
N VAL A 266 7.61 -14.94 -1.36
CA VAL A 266 7.97 -15.57 -2.61
C VAL A 266 7.05 -15.04 -3.67
N VAL A 267 7.59 -14.49 -4.74
CA VAL A 267 6.83 -14.00 -5.89
C VAL A 267 7.16 -14.83 -7.11
N TRP A 268 6.16 -15.08 -7.94
CA TRP A 268 6.38 -15.68 -9.24
C TRP A 268 6.55 -14.57 -10.28
N GLN A 269 7.79 -14.36 -10.74
CA GLN A 269 8.06 -13.32 -11.74
C GLN A 269 7.48 -13.73 -13.10
N THR A 270 6.36 -13.10 -13.44
CA THR A 270 5.74 -13.22 -14.75
C THR A 270 6.03 -11.96 -15.55
N PRO A 271 6.69 -12.05 -16.71
CA PRO A 271 6.84 -10.90 -17.58
C PRO A 271 5.47 -10.30 -17.89
N ARG A 272 5.32 -8.98 -17.69
CA ARG A 272 4.10 -8.21 -18.04
C ARG A 272 2.87 -8.46 -17.16
N ALA A 273 3.04 -9.09 -16.00
CA ALA A 273 2.02 -9.17 -14.97
C ALA A 273 2.55 -8.60 -13.64
N PRO A 274 1.68 -8.13 -12.73
CA PRO A 274 2.11 -7.70 -11.41
C PRO A 274 2.77 -8.86 -10.66
N ASP A 275 3.77 -8.54 -9.84
CA ASP A 275 4.33 -9.54 -8.93
C ASP A 275 3.31 -9.84 -7.82
N GLU A 276 2.70 -11.02 -7.91
CA GLU A 276 1.81 -11.52 -6.87
C GLU A 276 2.55 -12.52 -5.95
N PRO A 277 2.46 -12.33 -4.62
CA PRO A 277 3.12 -13.22 -3.67
C PRO A 277 2.52 -14.62 -3.72
N SER A 278 3.27 -15.57 -4.26
CA SER A 278 2.95 -17.00 -4.27
C SER A 278 3.12 -17.67 -2.89
N ALA A 279 3.91 -17.07 -2.00
CA ALA A 279 3.92 -17.41 -0.59
C ALA A 279 4.28 -16.20 0.27
N GLN A 280 3.69 -16.10 1.46
CA GLN A 280 3.96 -15.05 2.44
C GLN A 280 4.09 -15.66 3.83
N TYR A 281 5.19 -15.35 4.51
CA TYR A 281 5.41 -15.69 5.92
C TYR A 281 5.65 -14.43 6.74
N VAL A 282 5.02 -14.37 7.91
CA VAL A 282 5.09 -13.23 8.82
C VAL A 282 5.21 -13.71 10.26
N MET A 283 6.15 -13.14 11.01
CA MET A 283 6.12 -13.15 12.46
C MET A 283 5.88 -11.72 12.93
N ALA A 284 4.90 -11.50 13.80
CA ALA A 284 4.59 -10.19 14.36
C ALA A 284 4.41 -10.28 15.88
N ARG A 285 4.98 -9.30 16.62
CA ARG A 285 4.88 -9.22 18.09
C ARG A 285 4.39 -7.88 18.63
N ARG A 286 4.25 -6.88 17.76
CA ARG A 286 3.68 -5.61 18.20
C ARG A 286 2.17 -5.74 18.33
N PRO A 287 1.55 -5.27 19.42
CA PRO A 287 0.13 -5.48 19.66
C PRO A 287 -0.78 -5.07 18.49
N ARG A 288 -0.53 -3.91 17.86
CA ARG A 288 -1.33 -3.44 16.73
C ARG A 288 -1.14 -4.28 15.47
N LEU A 289 0.09 -4.72 15.18
CA LEU A 289 0.36 -5.64 14.05
C LEU A 289 -0.22 -7.03 14.30
N VAL A 290 -0.19 -7.52 15.55
CA VAL A 290 -0.80 -8.79 15.95
C VAL A 290 -2.33 -8.77 15.76
N ALA A 291 -2.97 -7.65 16.10
CA ALA A 291 -4.42 -7.49 15.97
C ALA A 291 -4.93 -7.61 14.53
N LEU A 292 -4.07 -7.36 13.52
CA LEU A 292 -4.46 -7.52 12.10
C LEU A 292 -4.87 -8.94 11.73
N PHE A 293 -4.38 -9.93 12.49
CA PHE A 293 -4.69 -11.33 12.25
C PHE A 293 -5.96 -11.78 12.98
N ASP A 294 -6.62 -10.90 13.75
CA ASP A 294 -7.84 -11.21 14.49
C ASP A 294 -8.99 -11.59 13.54
N GLY A 295 -9.74 -12.61 13.92
CA GLY A 295 -10.81 -13.20 13.10
C GLY A 295 -10.34 -14.23 12.05
N LEU A 296 -9.03 -14.36 11.79
CA LEU A 296 -8.53 -15.42 10.90
C LEU A 296 -8.57 -16.81 11.58
N PRO A 297 -8.86 -17.89 10.83
CA PRO A 297 -8.83 -19.25 11.36
C PRO A 297 -7.44 -19.63 11.89
N THR A 298 -7.38 -20.12 13.13
CA THR A 298 -6.12 -20.52 13.78
C THR A 298 -5.76 -21.98 13.50
N GLY A 299 -4.51 -22.34 13.79
CA GLY A 299 -3.95 -23.68 13.64
C GLY A 299 -3.01 -23.80 12.45
N SER A 300 -2.04 -24.72 12.53
CA SER A 300 -1.04 -24.93 11.47
C SER A 300 -1.64 -25.29 10.12
N ALA A 301 -2.82 -25.94 10.10
CA ALA A 301 -3.53 -26.23 8.86
C ALA A 301 -4.01 -24.96 8.13
N ASN A 302 -4.25 -23.88 8.88
CA ASN A 302 -4.63 -22.57 8.35
C ASN A 302 -3.43 -21.61 8.24
N GLY A 303 -2.22 -22.09 8.55
CA GLY A 303 -1.01 -21.29 8.53
C GLY A 303 -1.03 -20.13 9.52
N LEU A 304 -1.71 -20.28 10.67
CA LEU A 304 -1.77 -19.23 11.70
C LEU A 304 -1.56 -19.82 13.09
N LEU A 305 -0.54 -19.36 13.78
CA LEU A 305 -0.24 -19.69 15.17
C LEU A 305 -0.21 -18.41 16.01
N ARG A 306 -0.95 -18.43 17.11
CA ARG A 306 -0.94 -17.39 18.14
C ARG A 306 -0.35 -17.99 19.41
N THR A 307 0.62 -17.30 19.99
CA THR A 307 1.30 -17.76 21.20
C THR A 307 1.89 -16.58 21.96
N ASN A 308 2.48 -16.84 23.14
CA ASN A 308 3.26 -15.88 23.90
C ASN A 308 4.73 -16.30 23.89
N CYS A 309 5.61 -15.38 23.50
CA CYS A 309 7.05 -15.62 23.48
C CYS A 309 7.75 -14.53 24.29
N GLY A 310 8.50 -14.93 25.34
CA GLY A 310 9.09 -14.00 26.29
C GLY A 310 8.07 -13.02 26.88
N GLY A 311 6.88 -13.50 27.27
CA GLY A 311 5.81 -12.69 27.85
C GLY A 311 5.10 -11.73 26.88
N ARG A 312 5.30 -11.87 25.57
CA ARG A 312 4.69 -10.99 24.55
C ARG A 312 3.80 -11.76 23.57
N PRO A 313 2.59 -11.26 23.28
CA PRO A 313 1.75 -11.81 22.22
C PRO A 313 2.51 -11.86 20.90
N THR A 314 2.49 -13.02 20.27
CA THR A 314 3.23 -13.31 19.04
C THR A 314 2.34 -14.07 18.08
N VAL A 315 2.32 -13.62 16.83
CA VAL A 315 1.66 -14.31 15.72
C VAL A 315 2.74 -14.82 14.76
N PHE A 316 2.59 -16.07 14.35
CA PHE A 316 3.23 -16.62 13.16
C PHE A 316 2.16 -16.89 12.12
N TYR A 317 2.37 -16.38 10.92
CA TYR A 317 1.48 -16.52 9.79
C TYR A 317 2.26 -17.03 8.60
N GLY A 318 1.65 -17.95 7.85
CA GLY A 318 2.14 -18.49 6.60
C GLY A 318 0.97 -18.70 5.67
N HIS A 319 1.08 -18.20 4.44
CA HIS A 319 0.11 -18.43 3.39
C HIS A 319 0.84 -18.79 2.12
N VAL A 320 0.37 -19.83 1.46
CA VAL A 320 0.90 -20.32 0.18
C VAL A 320 -0.27 -20.26 -0.80
N ASP A 321 -0.07 -19.54 -1.90
CA ASP A 321 -1.06 -19.43 -2.96
C ASP A 321 -0.98 -20.65 -3.89
N THR A 322 -2.02 -20.83 -4.69
CA THR A 322 -2.23 -21.88 -5.69
C THR A 322 -0.99 -22.24 -6.53
N GLY A 323 -0.14 -21.25 -6.87
CA GLY A 323 1.09 -21.50 -7.63
C GLY A 323 2.12 -22.39 -6.90
N LEU A 324 2.18 -22.33 -5.57
CA LEU A 324 3.12 -23.10 -4.73
C LEU A 324 2.43 -24.08 -3.78
N GLN A 325 1.10 -24.15 -3.83
CA GLN A 325 0.32 -25.05 -3.00
C GLN A 325 0.77 -26.52 -3.19
N ASP A 326 0.88 -27.25 -2.09
CA ASP A 326 1.32 -28.64 -1.99
C ASP A 326 2.77 -28.90 -2.47
N ARG A 327 3.57 -27.83 -2.66
CA ARG A 327 4.99 -27.94 -3.04
C ARG A 327 5.93 -27.88 -1.86
N GLY A 328 5.46 -27.58 -0.66
CA GLY A 328 6.22 -27.67 0.57
C GLY A 328 6.72 -29.10 0.83
N ARG A 329 7.89 -29.22 1.45
CA ARG A 329 8.50 -30.50 1.79
C ARG A 329 8.75 -30.58 3.30
N PRO A 330 8.24 -31.61 4.00
CA PRO A 330 7.40 -32.71 3.49
C PRO A 330 5.94 -32.32 3.18
N SER A 331 5.46 -31.18 3.66
CA SER A 331 4.16 -30.59 3.29
C SER A 331 4.13 -29.10 3.65
N ASP A 332 3.22 -28.32 3.06
CA ASP A 332 3.08 -26.87 3.34
C ASP A 332 2.86 -26.61 4.83
N ARG A 333 2.02 -27.42 5.48
CA ARG A 333 1.81 -27.38 6.93
C ARG A 333 3.12 -27.55 7.70
N ARG A 334 3.97 -28.50 7.29
CA ARG A 334 5.26 -28.74 7.96
C ARG A 334 6.24 -27.60 7.69
N VAL A 335 6.21 -26.98 6.51
CA VAL A 335 7.00 -25.79 6.24
C VAL A 335 6.59 -24.63 7.16
N PHE A 336 5.28 -24.43 7.36
CA PHE A 336 4.78 -23.46 8.34
C PHE A 336 5.21 -23.80 9.78
N ASP A 337 5.10 -25.06 10.20
CA ASP A 337 5.56 -25.48 11.53
C ASP A 337 7.07 -25.15 11.73
N ARG A 338 7.91 -25.41 10.71
CA ARG A 338 9.35 -25.09 10.73
C ARG A 338 9.64 -23.60 10.76
N PHE A 339 8.85 -22.80 10.04
CA PHE A 339 8.90 -21.35 10.14
C PHE A 339 8.67 -20.89 11.58
N ALA A 340 7.55 -21.32 12.19
CA ALA A 340 7.19 -20.94 13.55
C ALA A 340 8.23 -21.42 14.58
N GLU A 341 8.73 -22.65 14.46
CA GLU A 341 9.77 -23.20 15.33
C GLU A 341 11.08 -22.42 15.21
N SER A 342 11.58 -22.22 13.99
CA SER A 342 12.88 -21.58 13.76
C SER A 342 12.87 -20.11 14.18
N VAL A 343 11.81 -19.37 13.81
CA VAL A 343 11.69 -17.96 14.20
C VAL A 343 11.39 -17.86 15.69
N GLY A 344 10.54 -18.74 16.21
CA GLY A 344 10.16 -18.79 17.62
C GLY A 344 11.35 -19.00 18.55
N LYS A 345 12.22 -19.96 18.24
CA LYS A 345 13.47 -20.18 18.98
C LYS A 345 14.35 -18.93 19.04
N ARG A 346 14.47 -18.19 17.93
CA ARG A 346 15.27 -16.96 17.89
C ARG A 346 14.73 -15.88 18.83
N ILE A 347 13.41 -15.80 18.99
CA ILE A 347 12.75 -14.76 19.81
C ILE A 347 12.38 -15.22 21.23
N GLY A 348 12.85 -16.40 21.64
CA GLY A 348 12.64 -16.95 23.00
C GLY A 348 11.23 -17.51 23.24
N CYS A 349 10.61 -18.11 22.22
CA CYS A 349 9.41 -18.93 22.43
C CYS A 349 9.80 -20.25 23.11
N GLY A 350 9.26 -20.53 24.29
CA GLY A 350 9.50 -21.78 25.04
C GLY A 350 10.54 -21.68 26.17
N ASP A 351 11.16 -20.52 26.39
CA ASP A 351 12.19 -20.32 27.43
C ASP A 351 11.66 -19.67 28.74
N GLY A 352 10.36 -19.82 29.06
CA GLY A 352 9.74 -19.19 30.24
C GLY A 352 8.66 -20.03 30.93
N GLU A 353 8.83 -20.20 32.25
CA GLU A 353 7.98 -20.69 33.38
C GLU A 353 6.71 -21.57 33.18
N ASP A 354 6.44 -22.12 32.00
CA ASP A 354 5.42 -23.17 31.80
C ASP A 354 5.94 -24.28 30.83
N ALA A 355 7.24 -24.61 30.93
CA ALA A 355 7.85 -25.77 30.28
C ALA A 355 8.02 -26.94 31.26
#